data_AF-A0A9D1JSJ0-F1
#
_entry.id   AF-A0A9D1JSJ0-F1
#
_cell.length_a   1.000
_cell.length_b   1.000
_cell.length_c   1.000
_cell.angle_alpha   90.00
_cell.angle_beta   90.00
_cell.angle_gamma   90.00
#
_symmetry.space_group_name_H-M   'P 1'
#
loop_
_entity.id
_entity.type
_entity.pdbx_description
1 polymer ?
#
loop_
_entity_poly.entity_id
_entity_poly.type
_entity_poly.pdbx_seq_one_letter_code
_entity_poly.pdbx_strand_id
1 'polypeptide(L)'
;MERKTTVISSEQLRQQQEFCGRIRQRWEASGVVPTAFVDTYGCQQNEADSERIRGMLEQCGYTMQDSEEGADVIVINTCAVREHAEQRVLGNVGALVHTKRRHPGQKIFLCGCMMGEPAVAEKIRKSYVHVDGVFSTHHLWEFPSLLYRVLDTGKRVFATEDEAGSIAEGLPVVRSSAFKAWVSIMYGCNNFCTYCIVPYVRGRERSRKPEDVIAEVKELVESGCRDITLLGQNVNSYGKDLDCGVDFADLLAELAQLPGEFLLRFMTSHPKDATKKLFDTMAKYPKIARHIHLPFQAGNDRVLKEMNRRYTAAQYLELVEYARSVMPDIVLTSDVIVGFPGETDEEFEDTLKLVEQVRYDALFTFIYSPRTGTPAAEMPDPATRQEKLARFDRLCAAQNRISEEKHREYVGKTVRVLVDGIDDGVLTARTGGNRLVRLENGTEDLIGQYADATITGANTWSLLGKL
;
A
#
# COMPACT_ATOMS: atom_id res chain seq x y z
N MET A 1 -23.23 -5.93 12.00
CA MET A 1 -22.07 -6.58 11.37
C MET A 1 -21.42 -7.48 12.40
N GLU A 2 -21.37 -8.78 12.11
CA GLU A 2 -20.67 -9.76 12.95
C GLU A 2 -19.21 -9.37 13.11
N ARG A 3 -18.67 -9.52 14.32
CA ARG A 3 -17.27 -9.19 14.67
C ARG A 3 -16.29 -10.34 14.39
N LYS A 4 -16.78 -11.48 13.88
CA LYS A 4 -15.97 -12.68 13.72
C LYS A 4 -15.27 -12.63 12.37
N THR A 5 -13.94 -12.51 12.41
CA THR A 5 -13.07 -12.63 11.23
C THR A 5 -13.30 -13.99 10.56
N THR A 6 -13.66 -13.98 9.27
CA THR A 6 -13.75 -15.21 8.48
C THR A 6 -12.34 -15.67 8.12
N VAL A 7 -11.90 -16.79 8.68
CA VAL A 7 -10.65 -17.44 8.28
C VAL A 7 -10.97 -18.50 7.23
N ILE A 8 -10.39 -18.38 6.05
CA ILE A 8 -10.60 -19.34 4.97
C ILE A 8 -9.93 -20.66 5.34
N SER A 9 -10.70 -21.74 5.32
CA SER A 9 -10.22 -23.06 5.68
C SER A 9 -9.26 -23.62 4.62
N SER A 10 -8.36 -24.51 5.03
CA SER A 10 -7.48 -25.24 4.10
C SER A 10 -8.26 -26.03 3.04
N GLU A 11 -9.48 -26.48 3.36
CA GLU A 11 -10.38 -27.14 2.41
C GLU A 11 -10.80 -26.20 1.27
N GLN A 12 -11.23 -24.98 1.62
CA GLN A 12 -11.62 -23.96 0.63
C GLN A 12 -10.43 -23.56 -0.25
N LEU A 13 -9.23 -23.44 0.33
CA LEU A 13 -8.02 -23.15 -0.43
C LEU A 13 -7.66 -24.31 -1.36
N ARG A 14 -7.80 -25.56 -0.92
CA ARG A 14 -7.61 -26.74 -1.77
C ARG A 14 -8.59 -26.75 -2.94
N GLN A 15 -9.84 -26.34 -2.73
CA GLN A 15 -10.81 -26.20 -3.82
C GLN A 15 -10.36 -25.15 -4.85
N GLN A 16 -9.76 -24.04 -4.44
CA GLN A 16 -9.18 -23.07 -5.37
C GLN A 16 -8.00 -23.66 -6.17
N GLN A 17 -7.16 -24.48 -5.53
CA GLN A 17 -6.09 -25.21 -6.22
C GLN A 17 -6.64 -26.22 -7.24
N GLU A 18 -7.75 -26.90 -6.93
CA GLU A 18 -8.43 -27.79 -7.89
C GLU A 18 -8.94 -27.02 -9.11
N PHE A 19 -9.49 -25.81 -8.94
CA PHE A 19 -9.86 -24.95 -10.06
C PHE A 19 -8.66 -24.57 -10.92
N CYS A 20 -7.52 -24.23 -10.31
CA CYS A 20 -6.29 -24.01 -11.08
C CYS A 20 -5.83 -25.25 -11.85
N GLY A 21 -5.92 -26.44 -11.25
CA GLY A 21 -5.64 -27.70 -11.93
C GLY A 21 -6.52 -27.92 -13.17
N ARG A 22 -7.82 -27.62 -13.08
CA ARG A 22 -8.75 -27.72 -14.22
C ARG A 22 -8.44 -26.70 -15.31
N ILE A 23 -8.10 -25.47 -14.93
CA ILE A 23 -7.70 -24.43 -15.89
C ILE A 23 -6.42 -24.85 -16.63
N ARG A 24 -5.43 -25.37 -15.90
CA ARG A 24 -4.20 -25.88 -16.49
C ARG A 24 -4.45 -27.04 -17.47
N GLN A 25 -5.24 -28.04 -17.07
CA GLN A 25 -5.62 -29.16 -17.95
C GLN A 25 -6.31 -28.70 -19.24
N ARG A 26 -7.16 -27.67 -19.15
CA ARG A 26 -7.80 -27.08 -20.33
C ARG A 26 -6.77 -26.52 -21.32
N TRP A 27 -5.77 -25.79 -20.82
CA TRP A 27 -4.72 -25.21 -21.66
C TRP A 27 -3.78 -26.27 -22.24
N GLU A 28 -3.39 -27.26 -21.43
CA GLU A 28 -2.60 -28.42 -21.86
C GLU A 28 -3.32 -29.18 -22.98
N ALA A 29 -4.62 -29.43 -22.86
CA ALA A 29 -5.42 -30.10 -23.89
C ALA A 29 -5.50 -29.30 -25.20
N SER A 30 -5.36 -27.97 -25.13
CA SER A 30 -5.30 -27.11 -26.33
C SER A 30 -3.89 -26.98 -26.91
N GLY A 31 -2.85 -27.46 -26.22
CA GLY A 31 -1.45 -27.32 -26.64
C GLY A 31 -0.92 -25.89 -26.59
N VAL A 32 -1.56 -25.01 -25.81
CA VAL A 32 -1.22 -23.59 -25.68
C VAL A 32 -0.63 -23.33 -24.30
N VAL A 33 0.45 -22.54 -24.24
CA VAL A 33 0.97 -21.98 -22.99
C VAL A 33 0.31 -20.61 -22.82
N PRO A 34 -0.63 -20.45 -21.88
CA PRO A 34 -1.38 -19.22 -21.78
C PRO A 34 -0.55 -18.12 -21.10
N THR A 35 -0.84 -16.88 -21.46
CA THR A 35 -0.15 -15.69 -20.94
C THR A 35 -1.09 -14.81 -20.13
N ALA A 36 -0.56 -14.13 -19.12
CA ALA A 36 -1.33 -13.19 -18.32
C ALA A 36 -0.60 -11.87 -18.09
N PHE A 37 -1.38 -10.81 -18.03
CA PHE A 37 -0.93 -9.46 -17.72
C PHE A 37 -1.66 -8.96 -16.47
N VAL A 38 -0.92 -8.51 -15.46
CA VAL A 38 -1.47 -7.96 -14.22
C VAL A 38 -0.99 -6.53 -14.06
N ASP A 39 -1.91 -5.58 -14.15
CA ASP A 39 -1.62 -4.15 -13.98
C ASP A 39 -2.14 -3.67 -12.63
N THR A 40 -1.31 -2.94 -11.90
CA THR A 40 -1.59 -2.55 -10.52
C THR A 40 -1.68 -1.04 -10.38
N TYR A 41 -2.80 -0.58 -9.85
CA TYR A 41 -3.05 0.82 -9.52
C TYR A 41 -3.26 0.94 -8.02
N GLY A 42 -2.61 1.92 -7.41
CA GLY A 42 -2.90 2.32 -6.04
C GLY A 42 -1.69 2.31 -5.14
N CYS A 43 -1.77 1.51 -4.08
CA CYS A 43 -0.80 1.48 -3.00
C CYS A 43 -0.10 0.12 -2.89
N GLN A 44 0.82 0.03 -1.94
CA GLN A 44 1.62 -1.15 -1.63
C GLN A 44 0.74 -2.35 -1.24
N GLN A 45 -0.46 -2.12 -0.69
CA GLN A 45 -1.42 -3.20 -0.48
C GLN A 45 -1.95 -3.77 -1.80
N ASN A 46 -2.19 -2.92 -2.81
CA ASN A 46 -2.57 -3.40 -4.14
C ASN A 46 -1.41 -4.18 -4.77
N GLU A 47 -0.16 -3.77 -4.59
CA GLU A 47 1.01 -4.56 -5.03
C GLU A 47 1.03 -5.95 -4.40
N ALA A 48 0.88 -6.06 -3.08
CA ALA A 48 0.82 -7.35 -2.38
C ALA A 48 -0.36 -8.24 -2.87
N ASP A 49 -1.51 -7.63 -3.11
CA ASP A 49 -2.67 -8.31 -3.67
C ASP A 49 -2.39 -8.82 -5.10
N SER A 50 -1.69 -8.03 -5.92
CA SER A 50 -1.29 -8.41 -7.27
C SER A 50 -0.22 -9.50 -7.28
N GLU A 51 0.71 -9.54 -6.31
CA GLU A 51 1.65 -10.67 -6.15
C GLU A 51 0.91 -11.99 -5.90
N ARG A 52 -0.19 -11.96 -5.12
CA ARG A 52 -1.06 -13.13 -4.92
C ARG A 52 -1.82 -13.52 -6.17
N ILE A 53 -2.35 -12.55 -6.91
CA ILE A 53 -3.04 -12.79 -8.19
C ILE A 53 -2.09 -13.45 -9.20
N ARG A 54 -0.86 -12.94 -9.33
CA ARG A 54 0.18 -13.53 -10.18
C ARG A 54 0.50 -14.97 -9.76
N GLY A 55 0.64 -15.23 -8.46
CA GLY A 55 0.85 -16.59 -7.94
C GLY A 55 -0.29 -17.55 -8.26
N MET A 56 -1.54 -17.10 -8.12
CA MET A 56 -2.70 -17.92 -8.50
C MET A 56 -2.75 -18.17 -10.02
N LEU A 57 -2.42 -17.18 -10.85
CA LEU A 57 -2.33 -17.33 -12.30
C LEU A 57 -1.24 -18.35 -12.70
N GLU A 58 -0.06 -18.30 -12.08
CA GLU A 58 1.02 -19.26 -12.34
C GLU A 58 0.61 -20.69 -11.93
N GLN A 59 -0.05 -20.85 -10.78
CA GLN A 59 -0.64 -22.14 -10.40
C GLN A 59 -1.69 -22.63 -11.41
N CYS A 60 -2.45 -21.71 -12.00
CA CYS A 60 -3.42 -22.00 -13.05
C CYS A 60 -2.77 -22.25 -14.43
N GLY A 61 -1.44 -22.15 -14.57
CA GLY A 61 -0.67 -22.46 -15.77
C GLY A 61 -0.31 -21.26 -16.66
N TYR A 62 -0.58 -20.02 -16.22
CA TYR A 62 -0.26 -18.82 -16.97
C TYR A 62 1.18 -18.36 -16.77
N THR A 63 1.82 -17.92 -17.84
CA THR A 63 3.10 -17.20 -17.80
C THR A 63 2.84 -15.69 -17.78
N MET A 64 3.54 -14.95 -16.93
CA MET A 64 3.39 -13.49 -16.90
C MET A 64 4.04 -12.83 -18.13
N GLN A 65 3.43 -11.77 -18.64
CA GLN A 65 4.00 -10.91 -19.67
C GLN A 65 3.82 -9.43 -19.31
N ASP A 66 4.56 -8.55 -19.99
CA ASP A 66 4.66 -7.13 -19.65
C ASP A 66 3.68 -6.22 -20.43
N SER A 67 2.79 -6.78 -21.25
CA SER A 67 1.78 -6.02 -21.99
C SER A 67 0.43 -6.71 -22.00
N GLU A 68 -0.63 -5.90 -22.08
CA GLU A 68 -2.00 -6.31 -22.30
C GLU A 68 -2.27 -6.92 -23.69
N GLU A 69 -1.45 -6.56 -24.70
CA GLU A 69 -1.64 -7.03 -26.07
C GLU A 69 -1.34 -8.53 -26.16
N GLY A 70 -2.32 -9.31 -26.64
CA GLY A 70 -2.17 -10.75 -26.81
C GLY A 70 -2.25 -11.58 -25.52
N ALA A 71 -2.39 -10.97 -24.34
CA ALA A 71 -2.56 -11.70 -23.09
C ALA A 71 -3.86 -12.54 -23.12
N ASP A 72 -3.83 -13.80 -22.68
CA ASP A 72 -5.04 -14.61 -22.54
C ASP A 72 -5.92 -14.13 -21.38
N VAL A 73 -5.29 -13.63 -20.31
CA VAL A 73 -5.96 -13.00 -19.16
C VAL A 73 -5.30 -11.68 -18.80
N ILE A 74 -6.09 -10.62 -18.70
CA ILE A 74 -5.71 -9.33 -18.13
C ILE A 74 -6.41 -9.19 -16.77
N VAL A 75 -5.66 -8.84 -15.73
CA VAL A 75 -6.21 -8.44 -14.43
C VAL A 75 -5.77 -7.02 -14.10
N ILE A 76 -6.72 -6.12 -13.91
CA ILE A 76 -6.45 -4.75 -13.46
C ILE A 76 -6.83 -4.64 -11.98
N ASN A 77 -5.84 -4.49 -11.11
CA ASN A 77 -6.02 -4.28 -9.68
C ASN A 77 -6.12 -2.78 -9.38
N THR A 78 -7.24 -2.34 -8.83
CA THR A 78 -7.65 -0.93 -8.78
C THR A 78 -7.68 -0.34 -7.37
N CYS A 79 -7.58 0.98 -7.29
CA CYS A 79 -7.59 1.75 -6.05
C CYS A 79 -8.79 2.71 -5.99
N ALA A 80 -9.40 2.84 -4.81
CA ALA A 80 -10.53 3.75 -4.52
C ALA A 80 -10.11 5.04 -3.79
N VAL A 81 -8.81 5.19 -3.49
CA VAL A 81 -8.34 6.26 -2.57
C VAL A 81 -7.96 7.53 -3.33
N ARG A 82 -7.61 7.43 -4.63
CA ARG A 82 -7.13 8.55 -5.45
C ARG A 82 -8.02 8.75 -6.67
N GLU A 83 -8.68 9.91 -6.77
CA GLU A 83 -9.64 10.23 -7.85
C GLU A 83 -9.02 10.15 -9.25
N HIS A 84 -7.81 10.68 -9.41
CA HIS A 84 -7.08 10.58 -10.67
C HIS A 84 -6.76 9.13 -11.05
N ALA A 85 -6.60 8.23 -10.07
CA ALA A 85 -6.39 6.82 -10.35
C ALA A 85 -7.68 6.16 -10.89
N GLU A 86 -8.85 6.47 -10.33
CA GLU A 86 -10.14 5.94 -10.81
C GLU A 86 -10.42 6.34 -12.27
N GLN A 87 -10.26 7.63 -12.61
CA GLN A 87 -10.48 8.11 -13.98
C GLN A 87 -9.51 7.46 -14.98
N ARG A 88 -8.23 7.35 -14.60
CA ARG A 88 -7.21 6.68 -15.43
C ARG A 88 -7.54 5.22 -15.66
N VAL A 89 -7.92 4.49 -14.60
CA VAL A 89 -8.34 3.08 -14.69
C VAL A 89 -9.51 2.94 -15.65
N LEU A 90 -10.56 3.75 -15.50
CA LEU A 90 -11.74 3.69 -16.38
C LEU A 90 -11.41 3.96 -17.85
N GLY A 91 -10.47 4.88 -18.12
CA GLY A 91 -9.96 5.15 -19.47
C GLY A 91 -9.21 3.95 -20.04
N ASN A 92 -8.27 3.40 -19.27
CA ASN A 92 -7.44 2.25 -19.69
C ASN A 92 -8.29 0.99 -19.91
N VAL A 93 -9.22 0.70 -19.01
CA VAL A 93 -10.18 -0.40 -19.18
C VAL A 93 -11.03 -0.19 -20.43
N GLY A 94 -11.44 1.04 -20.72
CA GLY A 94 -12.15 1.37 -21.95
C GLY A 94 -11.34 1.03 -23.21
N ALA A 95 -10.05 1.33 -23.21
CA ALA A 95 -9.14 1.04 -24.32
C ALA A 95 -8.94 -0.47 -24.57
N LEU A 96 -9.13 -1.32 -23.56
CA LEU A 96 -8.99 -2.78 -23.71
C LEU A 96 -9.99 -3.40 -24.70
N VAL A 97 -11.05 -2.68 -25.10
CA VAL A 97 -11.93 -3.11 -26.20
C VAL A 97 -11.15 -3.34 -27.51
N HIS A 98 -10.07 -2.60 -27.75
CA HIS A 98 -9.28 -2.68 -28.97
C HIS A 98 -8.41 -3.95 -29.02
N THR A 99 -7.76 -4.29 -27.90
CA THR A 99 -7.00 -5.54 -27.79
C THR A 99 -7.94 -6.75 -27.86
N LYS A 100 -9.04 -6.74 -27.10
CA LYS A 100 -10.01 -7.86 -27.13
C LYS A 100 -10.67 -8.07 -28.50
N ARG A 101 -10.82 -7.03 -29.32
CA ARG A 101 -11.28 -7.18 -30.73
C ARG A 101 -10.26 -7.92 -31.60
N ARG A 102 -8.98 -7.69 -31.37
CA ARG A 102 -7.88 -8.38 -32.08
C ARG A 102 -7.64 -9.78 -31.53
N HIS A 103 -7.90 -9.99 -30.24
CA HIS A 103 -7.75 -11.24 -29.51
C HIS A 103 -9.07 -11.65 -28.83
N PRO A 104 -10.05 -12.21 -29.56
CA PRO A 104 -11.40 -12.49 -29.02
C PRO A 104 -11.44 -13.45 -27.83
N GLY A 105 -10.40 -14.28 -27.66
CA GLY A 105 -10.24 -15.20 -26.53
C GLY A 105 -9.88 -14.51 -25.20
N GLN A 106 -9.30 -13.30 -25.26
CA GLN A 106 -8.79 -12.56 -24.11
C GLN A 106 -9.86 -12.31 -23.05
N LYS A 107 -9.52 -12.63 -21.80
CA LYS A 107 -10.38 -12.36 -20.63
C LYS A 107 -9.87 -11.16 -19.85
N ILE A 108 -10.79 -10.31 -19.41
CA ILE A 108 -10.48 -9.07 -18.70
C ILE A 108 -11.17 -9.13 -17.34
N PHE A 109 -10.37 -9.03 -16.28
CA PHE A 109 -10.81 -8.97 -14.90
C PHE A 109 -10.46 -7.62 -14.29
N LEU A 110 -11.38 -7.06 -13.51
CA LEU A 110 -11.13 -5.91 -12.64
C LEU A 110 -11.26 -6.34 -11.18
N CYS A 111 -10.33 -5.91 -10.34
CA CYS A 111 -10.38 -6.17 -8.91
C CYS A 111 -9.88 -5.00 -8.07
N GLY A 112 -9.84 -5.17 -6.75
CA GLY A 112 -9.29 -4.17 -5.84
C GLY A 112 -10.35 -3.28 -5.20
N CYS A 113 -9.91 -2.21 -4.52
CA CYS A 113 -10.76 -1.39 -3.65
C CYS A 113 -11.92 -0.74 -4.41
N MET A 114 -11.68 -0.25 -5.62
CA MET A 114 -12.69 0.44 -6.43
C MET A 114 -13.80 -0.52 -6.89
N MET A 115 -13.50 -1.82 -7.03
CA MET A 115 -14.53 -2.84 -7.33
C MET A 115 -15.36 -3.23 -6.09
N GLY A 116 -14.95 -2.80 -4.91
CA GLY A 116 -15.76 -2.88 -3.69
C GLY A 116 -16.81 -1.78 -3.58
N GLU A 117 -16.77 -0.75 -4.43
CA GLU A 117 -17.76 0.32 -4.44
C GLU A 117 -18.97 -0.06 -5.31
N PRO A 118 -20.19 -0.17 -4.74
CA PRO A 118 -21.35 -0.66 -5.49
C PRO A 118 -21.66 0.17 -6.74
N ALA A 119 -21.52 1.50 -6.66
CA ALA A 119 -21.77 2.41 -7.78
C ALA A 119 -20.79 2.18 -8.94
N VAL A 120 -19.52 1.91 -8.63
CA VAL A 120 -18.49 1.67 -9.64
C VAL A 120 -18.64 0.29 -10.26
N ALA A 121 -18.87 -0.75 -9.45
CA ALA A 121 -19.14 -2.09 -9.94
C ALA A 121 -20.36 -2.12 -10.89
N GLU A 122 -21.41 -1.38 -10.56
CA GLU A 122 -22.60 -1.26 -11.40
C GLU A 122 -22.33 -0.50 -12.71
N LYS A 123 -21.49 0.54 -12.68
CA LYS A 123 -21.01 1.23 -13.88
C LYS A 123 -20.23 0.28 -14.80
N ILE A 124 -19.32 -0.53 -14.25
CA ILE A 124 -18.60 -1.56 -15.02
C ILE A 124 -19.58 -2.58 -15.62
N ARG A 125 -20.56 -3.03 -14.84
CA ARG A 125 -21.59 -3.95 -15.30
C ARG A 125 -22.35 -3.41 -16.52
N LYS A 126 -22.76 -2.15 -16.49
CA LYS A 126 -23.56 -1.52 -17.56
C LYS A 126 -22.76 -1.03 -18.77
N SER A 127 -21.62 -0.37 -18.53
CA SER A 127 -20.91 0.39 -19.57
C SER A 127 -19.69 -0.33 -20.15
N TYR A 128 -19.10 -1.29 -19.44
CA TYR A 128 -17.87 -1.99 -19.84
C TYR A 128 -18.16 -3.47 -20.10
N VAL A 129 -19.00 -3.73 -21.11
CA VAL A 129 -19.49 -5.08 -21.44
C VAL A 129 -18.39 -6.06 -21.85
N HIS A 130 -17.23 -5.57 -22.27
CA HIS A 130 -16.05 -6.37 -22.60
C HIS A 130 -15.29 -6.88 -21.37
N VAL A 131 -15.60 -6.42 -20.15
CA VAL A 131 -15.05 -6.96 -18.90
C VAL A 131 -15.76 -8.27 -18.56
N ASP A 132 -14.99 -9.35 -18.42
CA ASP A 132 -15.52 -10.70 -18.16
C ASP A 132 -15.69 -10.98 -16.67
N GLY A 133 -14.85 -10.40 -15.81
CA GLY A 133 -14.89 -10.64 -14.38
C GLY A 133 -14.69 -9.39 -13.54
N VAL A 134 -15.41 -9.29 -12.43
CA VAL A 134 -15.19 -8.26 -11.42
C VAL A 134 -15.22 -8.91 -10.03
N PHE A 135 -14.24 -8.59 -9.18
CA PHE A 135 -14.26 -9.03 -7.80
C PHE A 135 -13.69 -7.99 -6.82
N SER A 136 -14.29 -7.89 -5.63
CA SER A 136 -13.81 -6.96 -4.59
C SER A 136 -12.57 -7.50 -3.87
N THR A 137 -12.03 -6.72 -2.93
CA THR A 137 -10.88 -7.16 -2.12
C THR A 137 -11.19 -8.36 -1.22
N HIS A 138 -12.47 -8.60 -0.92
CA HIS A 138 -12.94 -9.72 -0.09
C HIS A 138 -12.88 -11.07 -0.81
N HIS A 139 -13.02 -11.05 -2.14
CA HIS A 139 -13.09 -12.24 -2.99
C HIS A 139 -11.78 -12.53 -3.73
N LEU A 140 -10.67 -11.88 -3.35
CA LEU A 140 -9.37 -12.08 -4.01
C LEU A 140 -8.96 -13.56 -3.99
N TRP A 141 -9.14 -14.24 -2.86
CA TRP A 141 -8.78 -15.66 -2.70
C TRP A 141 -9.61 -16.60 -3.58
N GLU A 142 -10.77 -16.17 -4.07
CA GLU A 142 -11.67 -16.95 -4.93
C GLU A 142 -11.34 -16.82 -6.43
N PHE A 143 -10.34 -16.01 -6.79
CA PHE A 143 -10.02 -15.69 -8.18
C PHE A 143 -9.91 -16.91 -9.11
N PRO A 144 -9.25 -18.03 -8.74
CA PRO A 144 -9.22 -19.23 -9.58
C PRO A 144 -10.60 -19.75 -9.96
N SER A 145 -11.53 -19.83 -8.99
CA SER A 145 -12.90 -20.28 -9.25
C SER A 145 -13.68 -19.29 -10.13
N LEU A 146 -13.48 -17.98 -9.95
CA LEU A 146 -14.12 -16.94 -10.77
C LEU A 146 -13.62 -17.00 -12.22
N LEU A 147 -12.30 -17.16 -12.40
CA LEU A 147 -11.67 -17.34 -13.71
C LEU A 147 -12.20 -18.60 -14.40
N TYR A 148 -12.24 -19.74 -13.68
CA TYR A 148 -12.77 -20.98 -14.23
C TYR A 148 -14.21 -20.83 -14.72
N ARG A 149 -15.09 -20.18 -13.93
CA ARG A 149 -16.49 -19.93 -14.33
C ARG A 149 -16.61 -19.12 -15.62
N VAL A 150 -15.78 -18.10 -15.80
CA VAL A 150 -15.73 -17.30 -17.03
C VAL A 150 -15.28 -18.15 -18.22
N LEU A 151 -14.24 -18.98 -18.05
CA LEU A 151 -13.70 -19.83 -19.10
C LEU A 151 -14.65 -20.98 -19.50
N ASP A 152 -15.37 -21.53 -18.53
CA ASP A 152 -16.30 -22.65 -18.71
C ASP A 152 -17.62 -22.20 -19.33
N THR A 153 -18.21 -21.12 -18.80
CA THR A 153 -19.56 -20.69 -19.20
C THR A 153 -19.57 -19.63 -20.30
N GLY A 154 -18.45 -18.94 -20.51
CA GLY A 154 -18.37 -17.75 -21.37
C GLY A 154 -19.17 -16.55 -20.86
N LYS A 155 -19.74 -16.61 -19.65
CA LYS A 155 -20.55 -15.55 -19.05
C LYS A 155 -19.72 -14.67 -18.14
N ARG A 156 -20.15 -13.41 -18.00
CA ARG A 156 -19.54 -12.46 -17.09
C ARG A 156 -19.81 -12.85 -15.63
N VAL A 157 -18.83 -12.70 -14.75
CA VAL A 157 -18.93 -13.01 -13.32
C VAL A 157 -18.65 -11.76 -12.48
N PHE A 158 -19.46 -11.52 -11.45
CA PHE A 158 -19.30 -10.43 -10.50
C PHE A 158 -19.37 -10.99 -9.09
N ALA A 159 -18.31 -10.77 -8.31
CA ALA A 159 -18.20 -11.12 -6.89
C ALA A 159 -17.89 -9.84 -6.09
N THR A 160 -18.92 -9.05 -5.85
CA THR A 160 -18.82 -7.70 -5.27
C THR A 160 -19.72 -7.54 -4.06
N GLU A 161 -20.16 -8.66 -3.49
CA GLU A 161 -20.93 -8.69 -2.26
C GLU A 161 -20.10 -8.10 -1.11
N ASP A 162 -20.77 -7.38 -0.22
CA ASP A 162 -20.16 -6.87 1.00
C ASP A 162 -20.06 -8.02 2.02
N GLU A 163 -18.83 -8.32 2.44
CA GLU A 163 -18.54 -9.31 3.46
C GLU A 163 -17.77 -8.67 4.60
N ALA A 164 -17.83 -9.26 5.79
CA ALA A 164 -17.00 -8.82 6.93
C ALA A 164 -15.49 -8.88 6.64
N GLY A 165 -15.12 -9.51 5.52
CA GLY A 165 -13.79 -9.75 5.01
C GLY A 165 -13.19 -11.04 5.55
N SER A 166 -12.18 -11.52 4.85
CA SER A 166 -11.56 -12.82 5.12
C SER A 166 -10.05 -12.70 5.32
N ILE A 167 -9.48 -13.73 5.95
CA ILE A 167 -8.05 -14.00 5.97
C ILE A 167 -7.83 -15.35 5.30
N ALA A 168 -7.07 -15.35 4.21
CA ALA A 168 -6.65 -16.54 3.47
C ALA A 168 -5.13 -16.70 3.59
N GLU A 169 -4.70 -17.64 4.44
CA GLU A 169 -3.29 -17.95 4.63
C GLU A 169 -2.78 -18.92 3.56
N GLY A 170 -1.49 -18.85 3.21
CA GLY A 170 -0.88 -19.80 2.27
C GLY A 170 -1.29 -19.65 0.80
N LEU A 171 -1.85 -18.50 0.41
CA LEU A 171 -2.04 -18.18 -1.02
C LEU A 171 -0.68 -18.12 -1.73
N PRO A 172 -0.58 -18.60 -2.98
CA PRO A 172 0.66 -18.48 -3.76
C PRO A 172 1.01 -17.01 -4.01
N VAL A 173 2.30 -16.68 -3.99
CA VAL A 173 2.79 -15.32 -4.18
C VAL A 173 3.92 -15.33 -5.21
N VAL A 174 3.80 -14.50 -6.24
CA VAL A 174 4.89 -14.22 -7.19
C VAL A 174 5.31 -12.78 -7.01
N ARG A 175 6.50 -12.60 -6.44
CA ARG A 175 6.99 -11.27 -6.05
C ARG A 175 7.52 -10.49 -7.25
N SER A 176 7.47 -9.16 -7.17
CA SER A 176 8.12 -8.30 -8.18
C SER A 176 9.63 -8.15 -7.96
N SER A 177 10.12 -8.50 -6.76
CA SER A 177 11.53 -8.42 -6.39
C SER A 177 11.97 -9.68 -5.64
N ALA A 178 13.21 -10.10 -5.88
CA ALA A 178 13.84 -11.19 -5.13
C ALA A 178 14.35 -10.75 -3.74
N PHE A 179 14.52 -9.44 -3.51
CA PHE A 179 15.14 -8.91 -2.30
C PHE A 179 14.25 -7.94 -1.51
N LYS A 180 13.09 -7.53 -2.06
CA LYS A 180 12.04 -6.77 -1.38
C LYS A 180 10.78 -7.60 -1.25
N ALA A 181 10.09 -7.46 -0.11
CA ALA A 181 8.81 -8.13 0.10
C ALA A 181 7.78 -7.24 0.77
N TRP A 182 6.54 -7.37 0.29
CA TRP A 182 5.35 -6.82 0.92
C TRP A 182 4.68 -7.93 1.74
N VAL A 183 4.51 -7.70 3.05
CA VAL A 183 3.88 -8.67 3.95
C VAL A 183 2.67 -8.02 4.59
N SER A 184 1.47 -8.36 4.11
CA SER A 184 0.23 -7.88 4.75
C SER A 184 0.07 -8.57 6.10
N ILE A 185 0.12 -7.84 7.21
CA ILE A 185 -0.05 -8.40 8.57
C ILE A 185 -1.50 -8.28 9.06
N MET A 186 -2.28 -7.39 8.44
CA MET A 186 -3.67 -7.16 8.76
C MET A 186 -4.41 -6.51 7.60
N TYR A 187 -5.74 -6.55 7.65
CA TYR A 187 -6.63 -5.98 6.64
C TYR A 187 -7.74 -5.15 7.28
N GLY A 188 -8.26 -4.18 6.55
CA GLY A 188 -9.38 -3.34 6.99
C GLY A 188 -9.00 -2.33 8.08
N CYS A 189 -9.94 -1.46 8.45
CA CYS A 189 -9.67 -0.33 9.35
C CYS A 189 -10.89 0.04 10.19
N ASN A 190 -10.70 0.27 11.49
CA ASN A 190 -11.78 0.63 12.43
C ASN A 190 -11.79 2.14 12.77
N ASN A 191 -10.98 2.95 12.09
CA ASN A 191 -10.90 4.38 12.39
C ASN A 191 -12.11 5.18 11.90
N PHE A 192 -12.70 4.80 10.75
CA PHE A 192 -13.82 5.53 10.13
C PHE A 192 -13.56 7.04 10.05
N CYS A 193 -12.36 7.44 9.62
CA CYS A 193 -12.06 8.84 9.34
C CYS A 193 -13.05 9.35 8.29
N THR A 194 -13.62 10.53 8.49
CA THR A 194 -14.80 10.98 7.71
C THR A 194 -14.55 11.11 6.21
N TYR A 195 -13.30 11.25 5.78
CA TYR A 195 -12.88 11.31 4.37
C TYR A 195 -12.46 9.95 3.78
N CYS A 196 -12.39 8.88 4.57
CA CYS A 196 -11.71 7.65 4.18
C CYS A 196 -12.70 6.56 3.76
N ILE A 197 -12.60 6.10 2.51
CA ILE A 197 -13.44 5.03 1.96
C ILE A 197 -13.02 3.62 2.42
N VAL A 198 -11.78 3.48 2.92
CA VAL A 198 -11.14 2.17 3.22
C VAL A 198 -11.99 1.24 4.10
N PRO A 199 -12.61 1.69 5.21
CA PRO A 199 -13.42 0.81 6.05
C PRO A 199 -14.62 0.17 5.32
N TYR A 200 -15.08 0.79 4.23
CA TYR A 200 -16.23 0.33 3.46
C TYR A 200 -15.85 -0.64 2.33
N VAL A 201 -14.63 -0.54 1.79
CA VAL A 201 -14.16 -1.36 0.65
C VAL A 201 -13.18 -2.47 1.04
N ARG A 202 -12.67 -2.43 2.28
CA ARG A 202 -11.77 -3.43 2.87
C ARG A 202 -12.33 -4.00 4.18
N GLY A 203 -13.49 -3.54 4.64
CA GLY A 203 -14.14 -4.00 5.87
C GLY A 203 -13.43 -3.59 7.17
N ARG A 204 -13.84 -4.25 8.27
CA ARG A 204 -13.32 -4.06 9.64
C ARG A 204 -11.86 -4.55 9.78
N GLU A 205 -11.16 -4.13 10.84
CA GLU A 205 -9.81 -4.64 11.11
C GLU A 205 -9.83 -6.15 11.36
N ARG A 206 -8.89 -6.85 10.74
CA ARG A 206 -8.64 -8.29 10.85
C ARG A 206 -7.14 -8.51 10.81
N SER A 207 -6.54 -8.89 11.94
CA SER A 207 -5.11 -9.21 12.04
C SER A 207 -4.86 -10.67 11.69
N ARG A 208 -3.77 -10.93 10.95
CA ARG A 208 -3.23 -12.29 10.82
C ARG A 208 -2.61 -12.72 12.13
N LYS A 209 -2.55 -14.02 12.39
CA LYS A 209 -1.94 -14.50 13.63
C LYS A 209 -0.42 -14.26 13.60
N PRO A 210 0.21 -13.97 14.75
CA PRO A 210 1.65 -13.71 14.81
C PRO A 210 2.48 -14.87 14.22
N GLU A 211 2.11 -16.12 14.51
CA GLU A 211 2.82 -17.29 14.03
C GLU A 211 2.86 -17.40 12.49
N ASP A 212 1.78 -17.03 11.81
CA ASP A 212 1.69 -17.06 10.35
C ASP A 212 2.56 -15.96 9.72
N VAL A 213 2.56 -14.77 10.32
CA VAL A 213 3.41 -13.64 9.88
C VAL A 213 4.89 -13.95 10.10
N ILE A 214 5.25 -14.51 11.26
CA ILE A 214 6.63 -14.87 11.60
C ILE A 214 7.14 -15.97 10.67
N ALA A 215 6.32 -16.98 10.36
CA ALA A 215 6.68 -18.02 9.41
C ALA A 215 6.96 -17.45 8.02
N GLU A 216 6.07 -16.60 7.49
CA GLU A 216 6.26 -15.96 6.17
C GLU A 216 7.54 -15.10 6.14
N VAL A 217 7.77 -14.26 7.16
CA VAL A 217 8.96 -13.42 7.21
C VAL A 217 10.24 -14.26 7.31
N LYS A 218 10.21 -15.35 8.07
CA LYS A 218 11.34 -16.27 8.18
C LYS A 218 11.69 -16.89 6.82
N GLU A 219 10.70 -17.39 6.08
CA GLU A 219 10.90 -17.94 4.73
C GLU A 219 11.46 -16.88 3.75
N LEU A 220 11.02 -15.62 3.88
CA LEU A 220 11.53 -14.52 3.06
C LEU A 220 13.00 -14.24 3.35
N VAL A 221 13.38 -14.19 4.62
CA VAL A 221 14.78 -13.96 4.98
C VAL A 221 15.67 -15.14 4.55
N GLU A 222 15.20 -16.37 4.71
CA GLU A 222 15.91 -17.58 4.26
C GLU A 222 16.09 -17.66 2.73
N SER A 223 15.16 -17.07 1.97
CA SER A 223 15.24 -16.94 0.51
C SER A 223 16.04 -15.73 0.02
N GLY A 224 16.67 -14.97 0.94
CA GLY A 224 17.56 -13.86 0.62
C GLY A 224 16.90 -12.48 0.56
N CYS A 225 15.64 -12.35 1.00
CA CYS A 225 14.98 -11.06 1.12
C CYS A 225 15.68 -10.16 2.15
N ARG A 226 15.93 -8.91 1.78
CA ARG A 226 16.67 -7.93 2.60
C ARG A 226 15.85 -6.74 3.04
N ASP A 227 14.72 -6.44 2.38
CA ASP A 227 13.84 -5.32 2.75
C ASP A 227 12.39 -5.79 2.81
N ILE A 228 11.87 -5.90 4.03
CA ILE A 228 10.55 -6.45 4.29
C ILE A 228 9.68 -5.33 4.85
N THR A 229 8.63 -4.97 4.11
CA THR A 229 7.67 -3.96 4.56
C THR A 229 6.37 -4.62 5.00
N LEU A 230 6.05 -4.46 6.29
CA LEU A 230 4.78 -4.86 6.87
C LEU A 230 3.67 -3.89 6.45
N LEU A 231 2.56 -4.45 5.98
CA LEU A 231 1.44 -3.71 5.42
C LEU A 231 0.14 -3.97 6.18
N GLY A 232 -0.69 -2.94 6.21
CA GLY A 232 -2.03 -2.95 6.76
C GLY A 232 -2.67 -1.58 6.52
N GLN A 233 -3.97 -1.45 6.77
CA GLN A 233 -4.63 -0.14 6.66
C GLN A 233 -4.46 0.71 7.94
N ASN A 234 -4.01 0.10 9.03
CA ASN A 234 -3.60 0.75 10.28
C ASN A 234 -2.63 -0.18 11.05
N VAL A 235 -1.39 -0.33 10.58
CA VAL A 235 -0.49 -1.42 11.06
C VAL A 235 -0.28 -1.43 12.57
N ASN A 236 -0.26 -0.26 13.21
CA ASN A 236 -0.05 -0.15 14.65
C ASN A 236 -1.31 -0.41 15.50
N SER A 237 -2.46 -0.76 14.88
CA SER A 237 -3.58 -1.40 15.59
C SER A 237 -3.55 -2.93 15.53
N TYR A 238 -2.53 -3.54 14.91
CA TYR A 238 -2.36 -4.98 14.87
C TYR A 238 -2.48 -5.64 16.26
N GLY A 239 -3.15 -6.78 16.29
CA GLY A 239 -3.30 -7.61 17.49
C GLY A 239 -4.44 -7.19 18.41
N LYS A 240 -5.06 -6.02 18.21
CA LYS A 240 -6.19 -5.55 19.05
C LYS A 240 -7.47 -6.37 18.87
N ASP A 241 -7.59 -7.08 17.75
CA ASP A 241 -8.68 -8.02 17.45
C ASP A 241 -8.29 -9.48 17.75
N LEU A 242 -7.10 -9.74 18.29
CA LEU A 242 -6.60 -11.07 18.64
C LEU A 242 -6.57 -11.26 20.16
N ASP A 243 -7.09 -12.40 20.63
CA ASP A 243 -7.00 -12.81 22.04
C ASP A 243 -5.66 -13.53 22.35
N CYS A 244 -4.54 -13.04 21.79
CA CYS A 244 -3.21 -13.66 21.94
C CYS A 244 -2.21 -12.84 22.77
N GLY A 245 -2.57 -11.58 23.11
CA GLY A 245 -1.72 -10.71 23.93
C GLY A 245 -0.48 -10.13 23.21
N VAL A 246 -0.32 -10.37 21.91
CA VAL A 246 0.75 -9.81 21.08
C VAL A 246 0.24 -8.54 20.39
N ASP A 247 0.86 -7.40 20.67
CA ASP A 247 0.61 -6.16 19.94
C ASP A 247 1.62 -5.95 18.80
N PHE A 248 1.44 -4.86 18.04
CA PHE A 248 2.33 -4.55 16.92
C PHE A 248 3.82 -4.41 17.32
N ALA A 249 4.10 -3.87 18.50
CA ALA A 249 5.47 -3.71 18.98
C ALA A 249 6.08 -5.07 19.36
N ASP A 250 5.30 -5.97 19.95
CA ASP A 250 5.74 -7.35 20.22
C ASP A 250 6.05 -8.09 18.92
N LEU A 251 5.16 -8.02 17.92
CA LEU A 251 5.39 -8.62 16.60
C LEU A 251 6.69 -8.09 15.97
N LEU A 252 6.91 -6.77 15.98
CA LEU A 252 8.15 -6.18 15.47
C LEU A 252 9.39 -6.68 16.21
N ALA A 253 9.31 -6.81 17.53
CA ALA A 253 10.40 -7.32 18.36
C ALA A 253 10.72 -8.79 18.04
N GLU A 254 9.71 -9.63 17.82
CA GLU A 254 9.88 -11.03 17.44
C GLU A 254 10.50 -11.16 16.05
N LEU A 255 9.96 -10.43 15.06
CA LEU A 255 10.50 -10.42 13.70
C LEU A 255 11.95 -9.93 13.65
N ALA A 256 12.29 -8.88 14.41
CA ALA A 256 13.64 -8.32 14.43
C ALA A 256 14.69 -9.27 15.03
N GLN A 257 14.27 -10.33 15.73
CA GLN A 257 15.16 -11.34 16.31
C GLN A 257 15.44 -12.51 15.34
N LEU A 258 14.73 -12.62 14.23
CA LEU A 258 14.99 -13.65 13.23
C LEU A 258 16.44 -13.53 12.71
N PRO A 259 17.15 -14.66 12.46
CA PRO A 259 18.51 -14.62 11.93
C PRO A 259 18.53 -14.07 10.49
N GLY A 260 19.68 -13.59 10.02
CA GLY A 260 19.85 -13.03 8.67
C GLY A 260 19.94 -11.51 8.64
N GLU A 261 20.36 -10.98 7.49
CA GLU A 261 20.60 -9.54 7.27
C GLU A 261 19.46 -8.92 6.45
N PHE A 262 18.51 -8.29 7.15
CA PHE A 262 17.36 -7.64 6.56
C PHE A 262 16.93 -6.42 7.39
N LEU A 263 16.13 -5.56 6.76
CA LEU A 263 15.50 -4.41 7.38
C LEU A 263 13.98 -4.59 7.37
N LEU A 264 13.36 -4.38 8.52
CA LEU A 264 11.92 -4.30 8.71
C LEU A 264 11.46 -2.86 8.58
N ARG A 265 10.49 -2.67 7.69
CA ARG A 265 9.74 -1.44 7.52
C ARG A 265 8.28 -1.70 7.79
N PHE A 266 7.54 -0.63 8.01
CA PHE A 266 6.10 -0.69 8.00
C PHE A 266 5.55 0.65 7.51
N MET A 267 4.31 0.63 7.03
CA MET A 267 3.65 1.83 6.56
C MET A 267 2.19 1.85 6.99
N THR A 268 1.59 3.04 6.97
CA THR A 268 0.17 3.25 7.30
C THR A 268 -0.10 3.10 8.80
N SER A 269 0.48 4.01 9.59
CA SER A 269 0.21 4.13 11.03
C SER A 269 -0.87 5.16 11.34
N HIS A 270 -1.55 5.02 12.47
CA HIS A 270 -2.45 6.04 13.00
C HIS A 270 -1.89 6.64 14.30
N PRO A 271 -1.88 7.98 14.50
CA PRO A 271 -1.31 8.60 15.71
C PRO A 271 -1.91 8.10 17.02
N LYS A 272 -3.22 7.84 17.06
CA LYS A 272 -3.91 7.25 18.23
C LYS A 272 -3.30 5.92 18.72
N ASP A 273 -2.64 5.18 17.82
CA ASP A 273 -2.10 3.83 18.07
C ASP A 273 -0.56 3.85 18.12
N ALA A 274 0.10 5.02 18.02
CA ALA A 274 1.54 5.15 18.07
C ALA A 274 2.03 5.25 19.52
N THR A 275 2.17 4.09 20.17
CA THR A 275 2.51 4.02 21.60
C THR A 275 3.99 4.27 21.87
N LYS A 276 4.33 4.66 23.11
CA LYS A 276 5.73 4.71 23.56
C LYS A 276 6.45 3.38 23.39
N LYS A 277 5.77 2.26 23.70
CA LYS A 277 6.27 0.89 23.49
C LYS A 277 6.70 0.64 22.04
N LEU A 278 5.95 1.13 21.06
CA LEU A 278 6.32 1.04 19.64
C LEU A 278 7.64 1.79 19.38
N PHE A 279 7.75 3.04 19.83
CA PHE A 279 8.96 3.84 19.66
C PHE A 279 10.17 3.23 20.37
N ASP A 280 10.02 2.74 21.60
CA ASP A 280 11.07 2.07 22.37
C ASP A 280 11.52 0.77 21.69
N THR A 281 10.57 0.03 21.11
CA THR A 281 10.87 -1.20 20.36
C THR A 281 11.66 -0.89 19.10
N MET A 282 11.21 0.10 18.31
CA MET A 282 11.97 0.60 17.18
C MET A 282 13.37 0.97 17.67
N ALA A 283 13.50 1.84 18.68
CA ALA A 283 14.77 2.30 19.31
C ALA A 283 15.72 1.13 19.64
N LYS A 284 15.18 0.05 20.21
CA LYS A 284 15.95 -1.10 20.68
C LYS A 284 16.54 -1.97 19.57
N TYR A 285 15.81 -2.22 18.47
CA TYR A 285 16.21 -3.22 17.47
C TYR A 285 16.76 -2.58 16.18
N PRO A 286 18.05 -2.78 15.83
CA PRO A 286 18.66 -2.18 14.63
C PRO A 286 18.06 -2.65 13.30
N LYS A 287 17.42 -3.83 13.28
CA LYS A 287 16.72 -4.34 12.09
C LYS A 287 15.40 -3.62 11.82
N ILE A 288 14.88 -2.81 12.75
CA ILE A 288 13.71 -2.00 12.52
C ILE A 288 14.15 -0.64 11.99
N ALA A 289 13.66 -0.26 10.81
CA ALA A 289 14.00 1.00 10.18
C ALA A 289 13.70 2.19 11.09
N ARG A 290 14.62 3.17 11.12
CA ARG A 290 14.45 4.49 11.76
C ARG A 290 13.54 5.39 10.92
N HIS A 291 12.39 4.86 10.52
CA HIS A 291 11.41 5.55 9.70
C HIS A 291 10.02 5.25 10.23
N ILE A 292 9.23 6.30 10.44
CA ILE A 292 7.80 6.15 10.69
C ILE A 292 7.02 7.08 9.77
N HIS A 293 6.02 6.49 9.13
CA HIS A 293 5.01 7.23 8.39
C HIS A 293 3.79 7.43 9.30
N LEU A 294 3.61 8.65 9.81
CA LEU A 294 2.63 8.98 10.85
C LEU A 294 1.67 10.11 10.41
N PRO A 295 0.69 9.82 9.53
CA PRO A 295 -0.34 10.75 9.08
C PRO A 295 -0.99 11.59 10.18
N PHE A 296 -0.74 12.91 10.19
CA PHE A 296 -1.43 13.85 11.08
C PHE A 296 -2.70 14.43 10.45
N GLN A 297 -2.78 14.47 9.11
CA GLN A 297 -3.92 14.90 8.29
C GLN A 297 -4.26 16.39 8.33
N ALA A 298 -4.30 17.01 9.52
CA ALA A 298 -4.49 18.46 9.72
C ALA A 298 -3.88 18.91 11.06
N GLY A 299 -3.48 20.17 11.18
CA GLY A 299 -2.87 20.71 12.41
C GLY A 299 -3.83 21.46 13.34
N ASN A 300 -5.11 21.55 13.00
CA ASN A 300 -6.12 22.21 13.84
C ASN A 300 -7.08 21.20 14.50
N ASP A 301 -7.35 21.39 15.79
CA ASP A 301 -8.16 20.45 16.59
C ASP A 301 -9.63 20.34 16.14
N ARG A 302 -10.23 21.43 15.65
CA ARG A 302 -11.60 21.38 15.11
C ARG A 302 -11.63 20.55 13.83
N VAL A 303 -10.71 20.82 12.89
CA VAL A 303 -10.59 20.06 11.63
C VAL A 303 -10.30 18.59 11.90
N LEU A 304 -9.37 18.28 12.81
CA LEU A 304 -9.08 16.92 13.27
C LEU A 304 -10.33 16.21 13.82
N LYS A 305 -11.12 16.91 14.63
CA LYS A 305 -12.38 16.36 15.16
C LYS A 305 -13.39 16.07 14.06
N GLU A 306 -13.58 16.97 13.09
CA GLU A 306 -14.46 16.76 11.93
C GLU A 306 -13.95 15.63 11.01
N MET A 307 -12.64 15.44 10.94
CA MET A 307 -12.00 14.29 10.30
C MET A 307 -12.22 12.96 11.06
N ASN A 308 -12.87 12.99 12.22
CA ASN A 308 -13.01 11.89 13.19
C ASN A 308 -11.65 11.36 13.70
N ARG A 309 -10.67 12.26 13.85
CA ARG A 309 -9.40 11.96 14.53
C ARG A 309 -9.59 12.06 16.03
N ARG A 310 -9.04 11.08 16.75
CA ARG A 310 -9.20 10.93 18.21
C ARG A 310 -7.95 11.41 18.96
N TYR A 311 -7.35 12.50 18.47
CA TYR A 311 -6.19 13.15 19.06
C TYR A 311 -6.19 14.65 18.71
N THR A 312 -5.45 15.45 19.47
CA THR A 312 -5.21 16.89 19.21
C THR A 312 -3.83 17.13 18.60
N ALA A 313 -3.60 18.33 18.07
CA ALA A 313 -2.28 18.77 17.59
C ALA A 313 -1.22 18.68 18.69
N ALA A 314 -1.55 19.08 19.92
CA ALA A 314 -0.64 18.99 21.07
C ALA A 314 -0.25 17.53 21.39
N GLN A 315 -1.22 16.61 21.42
CA GLN A 315 -0.94 15.19 21.63
C GLN A 315 -0.08 14.61 20.50
N TYR A 316 -0.29 15.05 19.26
CA TYR A 316 0.57 14.64 18.14
C TYR A 316 2.02 15.12 18.33
N LEU A 317 2.22 16.37 18.75
CA LEU A 317 3.55 16.92 19.02
C LEU A 317 4.26 16.15 20.14
N GLU A 318 3.56 15.80 21.22
CA GLU A 318 4.11 14.96 22.31
C GLU A 318 4.61 13.60 21.80
N LEU A 319 3.90 12.98 20.85
CA LEU A 319 4.33 11.72 20.23
C LEU A 319 5.62 11.90 19.41
N VAL A 320 5.70 12.99 18.63
CA VAL A 320 6.88 13.33 17.82
C VAL A 320 8.08 13.62 18.72
N GLU A 321 7.90 14.38 19.79
CA GLU A 321 8.94 14.70 20.76
C GLU A 321 9.47 13.43 21.43
N TYR A 322 8.57 12.55 21.87
CA TYR A 322 8.97 11.27 22.45
C TYR A 322 9.75 10.42 21.46
N ALA A 323 9.24 10.24 20.23
CA ALA A 323 9.92 9.47 19.19
C ALA A 323 11.35 9.98 18.93
N ARG A 324 11.54 11.31 18.87
CA ARG A 324 12.86 11.95 18.71
C ARG A 324 13.77 11.77 19.91
N SER A 325 13.22 11.78 21.12
CA SER A 325 14.01 11.59 22.34
C SER A 325 14.66 10.21 22.41
N VAL A 326 13.98 9.17 21.91
CA VAL A 326 14.48 7.79 21.91
C VAL A 326 15.14 7.40 20.58
N MET A 327 14.85 8.10 19.49
CA MET A 327 15.45 7.94 18.17
C MET A 327 15.78 9.31 17.55
N PRO A 328 16.91 9.95 17.91
CA PRO A 328 17.26 11.29 17.42
C PRO A 328 17.41 11.39 15.89
N ASP A 329 17.70 10.27 15.22
CA ASP A 329 17.90 10.15 13.78
C ASP A 329 16.64 9.68 13.02
N ILE A 330 15.48 9.62 13.68
CA ILE A 330 14.24 9.15 13.05
C ILE A 330 13.82 10.01 11.86
N VAL A 331 13.54 9.33 10.74
CA VAL A 331 12.91 9.91 9.57
C VAL A 331 11.39 9.89 9.76
N LEU A 332 10.79 11.08 9.80
CA LEU A 332 9.36 11.29 9.95
C LEU A 332 8.74 11.66 8.61
N THR A 333 7.81 10.85 8.16
CA THR A 333 6.98 11.17 7.00
C THR A 333 5.51 11.17 7.39
N SER A 334 4.67 11.87 6.65
CA SER A 334 3.24 11.93 6.98
C SER A 334 2.39 12.29 5.75
N ASP A 335 1.08 12.10 5.88
CA ASP A 335 0.06 12.63 4.98
C ASP A 335 -0.63 13.86 5.60
N VAL A 336 -1.05 14.78 4.74
CA VAL A 336 -1.81 15.98 5.08
C VAL A 336 -2.84 16.29 4.01
N ILE A 337 -4.06 16.63 4.44
CA ILE A 337 -5.18 17.00 3.57
C ILE A 337 -5.48 18.48 3.78
N VAL A 338 -5.36 19.26 2.71
CA VAL A 338 -5.68 20.70 2.68
C VAL A 338 -7.05 20.92 2.07
N GLY A 339 -7.78 21.89 2.58
CA GLY A 339 -9.10 22.25 2.06
C GLY A 339 -10.17 21.23 2.44
N PHE A 340 -10.05 20.61 3.62
CA PHE A 340 -11.12 19.78 4.18
C PHE A 340 -12.43 20.60 4.27
N PRO A 341 -13.63 19.99 4.11
CA PRO A 341 -14.88 20.73 4.11
C PRO A 341 -15.04 21.63 5.34
N GLY A 342 -15.23 22.93 5.08
CA GLY A 342 -15.37 23.95 6.12
C GLY A 342 -14.07 24.36 6.82
N GLU A 343 -12.88 23.98 6.34
CA GLU A 343 -11.59 24.48 6.83
C GLU A 343 -11.42 25.97 6.53
N THR A 344 -11.11 26.77 7.56
CA THR A 344 -10.84 28.22 7.43
C THR A 344 -9.35 28.50 7.21
N ASP A 345 -9.01 29.74 6.83
CA ASP A 345 -7.60 30.13 6.66
C ASP A 345 -6.82 30.08 7.98
N GLU A 346 -7.44 30.48 9.10
CA GLU A 346 -6.82 30.44 10.43
C GLU A 346 -6.46 29.01 10.85
N GLU A 347 -7.34 28.05 10.53
CA GLU A 347 -7.13 26.62 10.84
C GLU A 347 -6.06 26.00 9.93
N PHE A 348 -5.97 26.48 8.69
CA PHE A 348 -4.86 26.14 7.80
C PHE A 348 -3.53 26.70 8.31
N GLU A 349 -3.49 27.91 8.89
CA GLU A 349 -2.26 28.43 9.51
C GLU A 349 -1.77 27.54 10.66
N ASP A 350 -2.67 26.94 11.45
CA ASP A 350 -2.27 25.98 12.49
C ASP A 350 -1.64 24.72 11.89
N THR A 351 -2.12 24.28 10.73
CA THR A 351 -1.49 23.20 9.95
C THR A 351 -0.07 23.57 9.52
N LEU A 352 0.15 24.78 9.01
CA LEU A 352 1.50 25.25 8.67
C LEU A 352 2.40 25.35 9.90
N LYS A 353 1.91 25.89 11.03
CA LYS A 353 2.67 25.96 12.28
C LYS A 353 3.12 24.57 12.75
N LEU A 354 2.23 23.57 12.68
CA LEU A 354 2.59 22.19 13.05
C LEU A 354 3.67 21.64 12.13
N VAL A 355 3.59 21.87 10.81
CA VAL A 355 4.62 21.44 9.86
C VAL A 355 5.97 22.10 10.15
N GLU A 356 6.00 23.40 10.45
CA GLU A 356 7.21 24.12 10.82
C GLU A 356 7.82 23.65 12.14
N GLN A 357 7.00 23.26 13.12
CA GLN A 357 7.47 22.71 14.39
C GLN A 357 7.97 21.27 14.24
N VAL A 358 7.21 20.42 13.55
CA VAL A 358 7.57 19.01 13.38
C VAL A 358 8.75 18.87 12.43
N ARG A 359 8.87 19.66 11.36
CA ARG A 359 9.95 19.56 10.36
C ARG A 359 10.08 18.13 9.79
N TYR A 360 9.02 17.68 9.12
CA TYR A 360 8.97 16.36 8.49
C TYR A 360 10.05 16.20 7.42
N ASP A 361 10.54 14.97 7.26
CA ASP A 361 11.50 14.60 6.22
C ASP A 361 10.86 14.58 4.83
N ALA A 362 9.57 14.23 4.76
CA ALA A 362 8.72 14.34 3.59
C ALA A 362 7.24 14.37 4.00
N LEU A 363 6.40 15.07 3.23
CA LEU A 363 4.94 14.97 3.33
C LEU A 363 4.35 14.55 2.01
N PHE A 364 3.35 13.67 2.07
CA PHE A 364 2.40 13.49 0.98
C PHE A 364 1.26 14.49 1.20
N THR A 365 1.20 15.49 0.31
CA THR A 365 0.23 16.57 0.39
C THR A 365 -0.94 16.27 -0.56
N PHE A 366 -2.16 16.47 -0.08
CA PHE A 366 -3.36 16.27 -0.86
C PHE A 366 -4.30 17.47 -0.72
N ILE A 367 -4.95 17.85 -1.81
CA ILE A 367 -6.18 18.63 -1.72
C ILE A 367 -7.30 17.65 -1.44
N TYR A 368 -8.20 18.00 -0.51
CA TYR A 368 -9.38 17.19 -0.23
C TYR A 368 -10.15 16.87 -1.53
N SER A 369 -10.44 15.59 -1.73
CA SER A 369 -11.21 15.06 -2.85
C SER A 369 -12.37 14.25 -2.26
N PRO A 370 -13.62 14.63 -2.54
CA PRO A 370 -14.78 13.95 -1.98
C PRO A 370 -14.87 12.51 -2.50
N ARG A 371 -15.20 11.58 -1.60
CA ARG A 371 -15.41 10.16 -1.92
C ARG A 371 -16.86 9.79 -1.65
N THR A 372 -17.59 9.39 -2.69
CA THR A 372 -19.00 8.98 -2.56
C THR A 372 -19.15 7.92 -1.47
N GLY A 373 -20.12 8.10 -0.57
CA GLY A 373 -20.35 7.20 0.56
C GLY A 373 -19.55 7.50 1.82
N THR A 374 -18.65 8.49 1.81
CA THR A 374 -17.96 8.96 3.02
C THR A 374 -18.68 10.14 3.68
N PRO A 375 -18.68 10.26 5.02
CA PRO A 375 -19.36 11.38 5.70
C PRO A 375 -18.88 12.78 5.25
N ALA A 376 -17.59 12.93 4.94
CA ALA A 376 -17.05 14.22 4.52
C ALA A 376 -17.54 14.65 3.12
N ALA A 377 -17.95 13.71 2.26
CA ALA A 377 -18.47 14.05 0.93
C ALA A 377 -19.79 14.81 0.97
N GLU A 378 -20.56 14.65 2.05
CA GLU A 378 -21.85 15.32 2.28
C GLU A 378 -21.71 16.62 3.11
N MET A 379 -20.50 16.96 3.56
CA MET A 379 -20.25 18.16 4.36
C MET A 379 -20.29 19.43 3.49
N PRO A 380 -20.85 20.54 3.98
CA PRO A 380 -20.77 21.82 3.29
C PRO A 380 -19.32 22.27 3.11
N ASP A 381 -18.98 22.67 1.88
CA ASP A 381 -17.64 23.05 1.49
C ASP A 381 -17.65 24.42 0.80
N PRO A 382 -17.60 25.53 1.57
CA PRO A 382 -17.72 26.87 1.02
C PRO A 382 -16.43 27.35 0.32
N ALA A 383 -15.30 26.67 0.54
CA ALA A 383 -14.02 27.07 -0.01
C ALA A 383 -13.93 26.75 -1.51
N THR A 384 -13.55 27.75 -2.29
CA THR A 384 -13.30 27.61 -3.73
C THR A 384 -12.06 26.77 -3.99
N ARG A 385 -12.00 26.17 -5.18
CA ARG A 385 -10.79 25.44 -5.63
C ARG A 385 -9.55 26.33 -5.61
N GLN A 386 -9.68 27.63 -5.90
CA GLN A 386 -8.55 28.57 -5.91
C GLN A 386 -7.99 28.80 -4.50
N GLU A 387 -8.84 28.95 -3.49
CA GLU A 387 -8.41 29.07 -2.09
C GLU A 387 -7.68 27.81 -1.62
N LYS A 388 -8.23 26.62 -1.94
CA LYS A 388 -7.58 25.34 -1.61
C LYS A 388 -6.22 25.17 -2.28
N LEU A 389 -6.10 25.58 -3.55
CA LEU A 389 -4.83 25.58 -4.28
C LEU A 389 -3.82 26.54 -3.64
N ALA A 390 -4.23 27.76 -3.28
CA ALA A 390 -3.34 28.71 -2.63
C ALA A 390 -2.79 28.17 -1.29
N ARG A 391 -3.64 27.53 -0.48
CA ARG A 391 -3.21 26.84 0.75
C ARG A 391 -2.25 25.69 0.44
N PHE A 392 -2.60 24.84 -0.53
CA PHE A 392 -1.77 23.72 -0.94
C PHE A 392 -0.37 24.16 -1.39
N ASP A 393 -0.27 25.22 -2.20
CA ASP A 393 1.01 25.75 -2.68
C ASP A 393 1.88 26.28 -1.53
N ARG A 394 1.26 26.99 -0.56
CA ARG A 394 1.96 27.47 0.65
C ARG A 394 2.50 26.31 1.50
N LEU A 395 1.70 25.26 1.68
CA LEU A 395 2.12 24.05 2.40
C LEU A 395 3.27 23.33 1.68
N CYS A 396 3.18 23.18 0.36
CA CYS A 396 4.23 22.56 -0.44
C CYS A 396 5.52 23.38 -0.37
N ALA A 397 5.45 24.71 -0.45
CA ALA A 397 6.62 25.58 -0.32
C ALA A 397 7.33 25.40 1.03
N ALA A 398 6.56 25.39 2.14
CA ALA A 398 7.11 25.16 3.48
C ALA A 398 7.77 23.78 3.60
N GLN A 399 7.09 22.72 3.17
CA GLN A 399 7.62 21.36 3.25
C GLN A 399 8.83 21.16 2.33
N ASN A 400 8.84 21.71 1.12
CA ASN A 400 9.97 21.58 0.19
C ASN A 400 11.23 22.20 0.77
N ARG A 401 11.11 23.39 1.38
CA ARG A 401 12.21 24.04 2.08
C ARG A 401 12.75 23.16 3.22
N ILE A 402 11.87 22.64 4.08
CA ILE A 402 12.26 21.74 5.18
C ILE A 402 12.94 20.47 4.65
N SER A 403 12.38 19.86 3.61
CA SER A 403 12.92 18.61 3.04
C SER A 403 14.33 18.82 2.47
N GLU A 404 14.54 19.94 1.78
CA GLU A 404 15.85 20.34 1.26
C GLU A 404 16.86 20.61 2.39
N GLU A 405 16.46 21.35 3.43
CA GLU A 405 17.30 21.60 4.62
C GLU A 405 17.76 20.27 5.24
N LYS A 406 16.84 19.32 5.48
CA LYS A 406 17.15 18.01 6.06
C LYS A 406 17.98 17.13 5.15
N HIS A 407 17.75 17.17 3.83
CA HIS A 407 18.57 16.44 2.88
C HIS A 407 20.01 16.96 2.81
N ARG A 408 20.22 18.29 2.89
CA ARG A 408 21.56 18.90 2.91
C ARG A 408 22.38 18.45 4.11
N GLU A 409 21.75 18.16 5.26
CA GLU A 409 22.43 17.61 6.44
C GLU A 409 23.08 16.23 6.21
N TYR A 410 22.75 15.53 5.11
CA TYR A 410 23.39 14.26 4.75
C TYR A 410 24.71 14.45 3.99
N VAL A 411 24.92 15.60 3.35
CA VAL A 411 26.12 15.82 2.52
C VAL A 411 27.38 15.68 3.37
N GLY A 412 28.31 14.84 2.90
CA GLY A 412 29.55 14.50 3.59
C GLY A 412 29.43 13.30 4.55
N LYS A 413 28.23 12.78 4.82
CA LYS A 413 28.04 11.57 5.63
C LYS A 413 28.14 10.31 4.76
N THR A 414 28.70 9.25 5.33
CA THR A 414 28.58 7.90 4.79
C THR A 414 27.39 7.22 5.44
N VAL A 415 26.46 6.71 4.64
CA VAL A 415 25.25 6.04 5.10
C VAL A 415 25.11 4.69 4.43
N ARG A 416 24.63 3.71 5.19
CA ARG A 416 24.29 2.40 4.66
C ARG A 416 23.01 2.49 3.81
N VAL A 417 23.06 1.96 2.60
CA VAL A 417 21.97 1.95 1.63
C VAL A 417 21.74 0.55 1.08
N LEU A 418 20.51 0.24 0.68
CA LEU A 418 20.17 -0.94 -0.12
C LEU A 418 20.04 -0.51 -1.58
N VAL A 419 20.89 -1.04 -2.46
CA VAL A 419 20.78 -0.79 -3.90
C VAL A 419 19.55 -1.53 -4.44
N ASP A 420 18.68 -0.81 -5.12
CA ASP A 420 17.29 -1.24 -5.27
C ASP A 420 16.74 -1.18 -6.69
N GLY A 421 17.56 -0.71 -7.63
CA GLY A 421 17.24 -0.67 -9.06
C GLY A 421 18.16 0.26 -9.84
N ILE A 422 17.71 0.60 -11.04
CA ILE A 422 18.35 1.56 -11.95
C ILE A 422 17.24 2.47 -12.47
N ASP A 423 17.53 3.76 -12.52
CA ASP A 423 16.66 4.79 -13.07
C ASP A 423 17.49 5.71 -13.98
N ASP A 424 17.09 5.83 -15.25
CA ASP A 424 17.81 6.58 -16.29
C ASP A 424 19.31 6.24 -16.39
N GLY A 425 19.65 4.95 -16.24
CA GLY A 425 21.02 4.45 -16.30
C GLY A 425 21.87 4.71 -15.05
N VAL A 426 21.27 5.25 -13.98
CA VAL A 426 21.92 5.50 -12.69
C VAL A 426 21.38 4.53 -11.65
N LEU A 427 22.26 3.90 -10.86
CA LEU A 427 21.82 3.03 -9.77
C LEU A 427 21.03 3.82 -8.74
N THR A 428 19.94 3.22 -8.27
CA THR A 428 19.14 3.76 -7.16
C THR A 428 19.34 2.92 -5.91
N ALA A 429 19.28 3.58 -4.76
CA ALA A 429 19.34 2.92 -3.48
C ALA A 429 18.44 3.61 -2.45
N ARG A 430 18.15 2.91 -1.35
CA ARG A 430 17.34 3.40 -0.24
C ARG A 430 18.14 3.39 1.05
N THR A 431 18.15 4.51 1.78
CA THR A 431 18.68 4.54 3.15
C THR A 431 17.78 3.74 4.10
N GLY A 432 18.24 3.52 5.33
CA GLY A 432 17.38 3.01 6.41
C GLY A 432 16.12 3.85 6.61
N GLY A 433 16.21 5.17 6.38
CA GLY A 433 15.08 6.12 6.39
C GLY A 433 14.23 6.15 5.11
N ASN A 434 14.44 5.22 4.18
CA ASN A 434 13.77 5.14 2.87
C ASN A 434 14.01 6.33 1.92
N ARG A 435 15.05 7.14 2.16
CA ARG A 435 15.43 8.23 1.25
C ARG A 435 16.05 7.65 -0.02
N LEU A 436 15.67 8.20 -1.17
CA LEU A 436 16.27 7.84 -2.45
C LEU A 436 17.70 8.39 -2.53
N VAL A 437 18.64 7.52 -2.86
CA VAL A 437 20.02 7.87 -3.19
C VAL A 437 20.28 7.44 -4.63
N ARG A 438 20.71 8.38 -5.47
CA ARG A 438 21.25 8.07 -6.80
C ARG A 438 22.75 7.84 -6.65
N LEU A 439 23.21 6.66 -7.02
CA LEU A 439 24.58 6.20 -6.81
C LEU A 439 25.40 6.31 -8.08
N GLU A 440 26.49 7.06 -8.00
CA GLU A 440 27.54 7.08 -9.00
C GLU A 440 28.56 5.96 -8.76
N ASN A 441 29.21 5.49 -9.82
CA ASN A 441 30.33 4.54 -9.79
C ASN A 441 30.01 3.14 -9.24
N GLY A 442 28.74 2.72 -9.24
CA GLY A 442 28.35 1.34 -8.94
C GLY A 442 28.07 0.52 -10.19
N THR A 443 27.97 -0.79 -9.99
CA THR A 443 27.67 -1.80 -11.03
C THR A 443 26.36 -2.54 -10.70
N GLU A 444 25.66 -3.05 -11.71
CA GLU A 444 24.32 -3.63 -11.55
C GLU A 444 24.27 -4.87 -10.66
N ASP A 445 25.39 -5.57 -10.47
CA ASP A 445 25.53 -6.71 -9.56
C ASP A 445 25.28 -6.34 -8.10
N LEU A 446 25.34 -5.05 -7.74
CA LEU A 446 25.01 -4.57 -6.40
C LEU A 446 23.51 -4.54 -6.11
N ILE A 447 22.64 -4.65 -7.12
CA ILE A 447 21.18 -4.63 -6.91
C ILE A 447 20.77 -5.75 -5.95
N GLY A 448 20.05 -5.37 -4.89
CA GLY A 448 19.65 -6.27 -3.81
C GLY A 448 20.69 -6.42 -2.69
N GLN A 449 21.79 -5.69 -2.75
CA GLN A 449 22.85 -5.70 -1.73
C GLN A 449 22.91 -4.39 -0.94
N TYR A 450 23.36 -4.50 0.31
CA TYR A 450 23.71 -3.33 1.10
C TYR A 450 25.10 -2.82 0.72
N ALA A 451 25.24 -1.51 0.65
CA ALA A 451 26.51 -0.84 0.48
C ALA A 451 26.58 0.42 1.35
N ASP A 452 27.78 0.87 1.65
CA ASP A 452 28.01 2.17 2.27
C ASP A 452 28.19 3.21 1.17
N ALA A 453 27.42 4.30 1.23
CA ALA A 453 27.47 5.37 0.24
C ALA A 453 27.82 6.70 0.93
N THR A 454 28.86 7.37 0.44
CA THR A 454 29.16 8.75 0.84
C THR A 454 28.27 9.70 0.05
N ILE A 455 27.45 10.47 0.75
CA ILE A 455 26.56 11.45 0.14
C ILE A 455 27.35 12.68 -0.29
N THR A 456 27.33 12.98 -1.59
CA THR A 456 28.10 14.06 -2.23
C THR A 456 27.24 15.28 -2.54
N GLY A 457 25.93 15.11 -2.61
CA GLY A 457 25.00 16.19 -2.90
C GLY A 457 23.57 15.82 -2.53
N ALA A 458 22.67 16.79 -2.61
CA ALA A 458 21.27 16.56 -2.36
C ALA A 458 20.39 17.60 -3.04
N ASN A 459 19.15 17.24 -3.33
CA ASN A 459 18.07 18.14 -3.72
C ASN A 459 16.83 17.87 -2.86
N THR A 460 15.72 18.53 -3.14
CA THR A 460 14.46 18.37 -2.38
C THR A 460 13.95 16.92 -2.38
N TRP A 461 14.25 16.12 -3.40
CA TRP A 461 13.62 14.83 -3.66
C TRP A 461 14.53 13.62 -3.44
N SER A 462 15.85 13.81 -3.48
CA SER A 462 16.83 12.73 -3.49
C SER A 462 18.20 13.18 -3.03
N LEU A 463 18.98 12.22 -2.56
CA LEU A 463 20.42 12.36 -2.30
C LEU A 463 21.21 11.89 -3.52
N LEU A 464 22.40 12.47 -3.70
CA LEU A 464 23.42 12.00 -4.62
C LEU A 464 24.54 11.38 -3.79
N GLY A 465 24.98 10.19 -4.16
CA GLY A 465 26.02 9.48 -3.44
C GLY A 465 26.97 8.74 -4.36
N LYS A 466 28.11 8.37 -3.80
CA LYS A 466 29.07 7.45 -4.43
C LYS A 466 29.42 6.34 -3.45
N LEU A 467 29.69 5.17 -4.00
CA LEU A 467 30.18 4.01 -3.25
C LEU A 467 31.64 4.20 -2.78
#